data_AF-A0A402BXS6-F1
#
_entry.id   AF-A0A402BXS6-F1
#
_cell.length_a   1.000
_cell.length_b   1.000
_cell.length_c   1.000
_cell.angle_alpha   90.00
_cell.angle_beta   90.00
_cell.angle_gamma   90.00
#
_symmetry.space_group_name_H-M   'P 1'
#
loop_
_entity.id
_entity.type
_entity.pdbx_description
1 polymer ?
#
loop_
_entity_poly.entity_id
_entity_poly.type
_entity_poly.pdbx_seq_one_letter_code
_entity_poly.pdbx_strand_id
1 'polypeptide(L)'
;MYEESPIHCQHKLDFSKEIEYGSSEDFRFDMRFNDKDYWDFQETLTKEQTEEIEKIIDGTGHKIGGYAYFTQTDIRDYNKDLKQDLLLLQIDTDEEIMFGDSGVANFFINPEDLKNKRFEKAWFNWDCC
;
A
#
# COMPACT_ATOMS: atom_id res chain seq x y z
N MET A 1 -19.80 -3.01 -17.07
CA MET A 1 -19.29 -2.31 -15.87
C MET A 1 -20.47 -1.71 -15.14
N TYR A 2 -20.38 -1.57 -13.82
CA TYR A 2 -21.24 -0.64 -13.06
C TYR A 2 -20.85 0.80 -13.42
N GLU A 3 -21.80 1.74 -13.45
CA GLU A 3 -21.54 3.14 -13.83
C GLU A 3 -20.53 3.84 -12.90
N GLU A 4 -20.49 3.43 -11.64
CA GLU A 4 -19.57 3.98 -10.61
C GLU A 4 -18.45 3.00 -10.24
N SER A 5 -18.07 2.12 -11.16
CA SER A 5 -16.94 1.21 -10.93
C SER A 5 -15.63 2.01 -10.85
N PRO A 6 -14.81 1.85 -9.79
CA PRO A 6 -13.48 2.46 -9.72
C PRO A 6 -12.51 1.85 -10.74
N ILE A 7 -12.90 0.76 -11.41
CA ILE A 7 -12.13 0.09 -12.46
C ILE A 7 -12.95 0.18 -13.75
N HIS A 8 -12.44 0.91 -14.74
CA HIS A 8 -13.17 1.27 -15.95
C HIS A 8 -13.15 0.21 -17.04
N CYS A 9 -12.10 -0.62 -17.09
CA CYS A 9 -11.99 -1.70 -18.06
C CYS A 9 -11.49 -3.02 -17.45
N GLN A 10 -11.37 -4.07 -18.25
CA GLN A 10 -10.78 -5.33 -17.80
C GLN A 10 -9.26 -5.25 -17.91
N HIS A 11 -8.57 -5.53 -16.81
CA HIS A 11 -7.11 -5.55 -16.76
C HIS A 11 -6.56 -6.99 -16.79
N LYS A 12 -5.30 -7.10 -17.19
CA LYS A 12 -4.49 -8.32 -17.07
C LYS A 12 -3.37 -8.04 -16.08
N LEU A 13 -3.11 -8.98 -15.17
CA LEU A 13 -1.93 -8.93 -14.32
C LEU A 13 -0.69 -9.33 -15.13
N ASP A 14 0.30 -8.46 -15.13
CA ASP A 14 1.65 -8.69 -15.64
C ASP A 14 2.62 -8.15 -14.59
N PHE A 15 3.59 -8.95 -14.17
CA PHE A 15 4.45 -8.61 -13.04
C PHE A 15 5.86 -9.15 -13.21
N SER A 16 6.83 -8.33 -12.83
CA SER A 16 8.22 -8.72 -12.61
C SER A 16 8.48 -8.86 -11.12
N LYS A 17 9.51 -9.64 -10.78
CA LYS A 17 9.99 -9.70 -9.40
C LYS A 17 10.84 -8.46 -9.15
N GLU A 18 10.44 -7.63 -8.19
CA GLU A 18 11.16 -6.44 -7.78
C GLU A 18 11.63 -6.53 -6.32
N ILE A 19 12.50 -5.60 -5.92
CA ILE A 19 12.86 -5.36 -4.53
C ILE A 19 12.07 -4.15 -4.06
N GLU A 20 11.38 -4.32 -2.93
CA GLU A 20 10.64 -3.25 -2.27
C GLU A 20 11.17 -3.09 -0.85
N TYR A 21 11.36 -1.84 -0.43
CA TYR A 21 11.67 -1.51 0.95
C TYR A 21 10.39 -1.09 1.69
N GLY A 22 10.43 -1.12 3.02
CA GLY A 22 9.30 -0.64 3.80
C GLY A 22 9.03 0.84 3.54
N SER A 23 7.77 1.19 3.30
CA SER A 23 7.33 2.57 3.16
C SER A 23 6.97 3.16 4.54
N SER A 24 6.75 4.47 4.58
CA SER A 24 6.42 5.18 5.82
C SER A 24 4.97 4.95 6.29
N GLU A 25 4.12 4.49 5.37
CA GLU A 25 2.68 4.29 5.57
C GLU A 25 2.35 2.91 6.13
N ASP A 26 3.19 1.89 5.89
CA ASP A 26 2.97 0.55 6.42
C ASP A 26 3.36 0.49 7.90
N PHE A 27 2.40 0.13 8.77
CA PHE A 27 2.57 0.16 10.23
C PHE A 27 3.76 -0.69 10.76
N ARG A 28 4.27 -1.62 9.95
CA ARG A 28 5.41 -2.48 10.31
C ARG A 28 6.73 -1.71 10.38
N PHE A 29 6.78 -0.49 9.84
CA PHE A 29 7.98 0.36 9.85
C PHE A 29 7.76 1.62 10.66
N ASP A 30 8.55 1.78 11.72
CA ASP A 30 8.69 3.04 12.43
C ASP A 30 10.03 3.68 12.04
N MET A 31 10.02 4.46 10.96
CA MET A 31 11.22 5.11 10.43
C MET A 31 11.63 6.29 11.30
N ARG A 32 12.85 6.22 11.86
CA ARG A 32 13.42 7.27 12.72
C ARG A 32 14.73 7.79 12.17
N PHE A 33 14.83 9.11 12.06
CA PHE A 33 16.00 9.86 11.60
C PHE A 33 16.51 10.73 12.75
N ASN A 34 17.33 10.15 13.62
CA ASN A 34 17.65 10.68 14.95
C ASN A 34 16.36 10.85 15.78
N ASP A 35 16.04 12.08 16.21
CA ASP A 35 14.87 12.39 17.03
C ASP A 35 13.60 12.70 16.20
N LYS A 36 13.63 12.49 14.88
CA LYS A 36 12.51 12.79 13.96
C LYS A 36 11.89 11.51 13.40
N ASP A 37 10.58 11.51 13.22
CA ASP A 37 9.94 10.54 12.32
C ASP A 37 10.18 10.92 10.85
N TYR A 38 9.66 10.10 9.93
CA TYR A 38 9.82 10.35 8.50
C TYR A 38 9.21 11.68 8.05
N TRP A 39 8.00 12.01 8.52
CA TRP A 39 7.29 13.23 8.11
C TRP A 39 8.05 14.49 8.54
N ASP A 40 8.46 14.55 9.81
CA ASP A 40 9.29 15.63 10.35
C ASP A 40 10.66 15.71 9.66
N PHE A 41 11.22 14.56 9.25
CA PHE A 41 12.50 14.51 8.56
C PHE A 41 12.40 15.02 7.13
N GLN A 42 11.33 14.66 6.40
CA GLN A 42 11.09 15.07 5.02
C GLN A 42 11.02 16.60 4.89
N GLU A 43 10.44 17.30 5.89
CA GLU A 43 10.41 18.76 5.93
C GLU A 43 11.81 19.42 6.00
N THR A 44 12.84 18.67 6.39
CA THR A 44 14.23 19.17 6.46
C THR A 44 15.03 18.97 5.19
N LEU A 45 14.50 18.21 4.23
CA LEU A 45 15.20 17.81 3.02
C LEU A 45 15.10 18.90 1.94
N THR A 46 16.14 19.03 1.12
CA THR A 46 16.02 19.72 -0.16
C THR A 46 15.14 18.89 -1.10
N LYS A 47 14.57 19.53 -2.13
CA LYS A 47 13.80 18.83 -3.16
C LYS A 47 14.56 17.62 -3.76
N GLU A 48 15.85 17.79 -4.06
CA GLU A 48 16.69 16.71 -4.61
C GLU A 48 16.84 15.55 -3.60
N GLN A 49 16.99 15.85 -2.31
CA GLN A 49 17.06 14.82 -1.27
C GLN A 49 15.72 14.11 -1.05
N THR A 50 14.61 14.84 -1.15
CA THR A 50 13.25 14.27 -1.11
C THR A 50 13.06 13.28 -2.26
N GLU A 51 13.43 13.67 -3.49
CA GLU A 51 13.33 12.78 -4.66
C GLU A 51 14.21 11.53 -4.51
N GLU A 52 15.39 11.64 -3.89
CA GLU A 52 16.26 10.47 -3.65
C GLU A 52 15.72 9.53 -2.56
N ILE A 53 15.12 10.05 -1.49
CA ILE A 53 14.55 9.19 -0.44
C ILE A 53 13.26 8.52 -0.91
N GLU A 54 12.42 9.23 -1.67
CA GLU A 54 11.18 8.69 -2.26
C GLU A 54 11.47 7.46 -3.11
N LYS A 55 12.55 7.45 -3.91
CA LYS A 55 12.97 6.25 -4.67
C LYS A 55 13.23 4.99 -3.83
N ILE A 56 13.43 5.14 -2.53
CA ILE A 56 13.71 4.04 -1.61
C ILE A 56 12.44 3.60 -0.90
N ILE A 57 11.63 4.55 -0.44
CA ILE A 57 10.50 4.29 0.48
C ILE A 57 9.14 4.36 -0.21
N ASP A 58 9.09 4.62 -1.51
CA ASP A 58 7.86 4.67 -2.28
C ASP A 58 7.13 3.32 -2.23
N GLY A 59 5.95 3.34 -1.60
CA GLY A 59 5.03 2.21 -1.52
C GLY A 59 3.95 2.20 -2.60
N THR A 60 3.94 3.16 -3.53
CA THR A 60 2.89 3.27 -4.55
C THR A 60 2.97 2.16 -5.60
N GLY A 61 1.97 2.12 -6.48
CA GLY A 61 1.88 1.21 -7.61
C GLY A 61 1.08 -0.06 -7.35
N HIS A 62 0.68 -0.72 -8.45
CA HIS A 62 0.00 -2.01 -8.40
C HIS A 62 1.01 -3.12 -8.12
N LYS A 63 0.72 -4.00 -7.14
CA LYS A 63 1.65 -5.06 -6.73
C LYS A 63 0.97 -6.23 -6.04
N ILE A 64 1.65 -7.37 -6.04
CA ILE A 64 1.24 -8.60 -5.33
C ILE A 64 2.25 -8.86 -4.22
N GLY A 65 1.77 -9.01 -2.98
CA GLY A 65 2.66 -9.12 -1.83
C GLY A 65 3.28 -7.77 -1.44
N GLY A 66 4.37 -7.81 -0.67
CA GLY A 66 5.13 -6.62 -0.31
C GLY A 66 4.61 -5.87 0.92
N TYR A 67 4.81 -4.56 0.91
CA TYR A 67 4.37 -3.62 1.96
C TYR A 67 3.24 -2.74 1.45
N ALA A 68 2.21 -2.51 2.26
CA ALA A 68 1.02 -1.83 1.78
C ALA A 68 1.18 -0.31 1.89
N TYR A 69 0.73 0.37 0.84
CA TYR A 69 0.58 1.81 0.82
C TYR A 69 -0.87 2.20 1.13
N PHE A 70 -1.01 3.37 1.74
CA PHE A 70 -2.26 3.97 2.16
C PHE A 70 -2.16 5.47 1.88
N THR A 71 -3.23 6.08 1.39
CA THR A 71 -3.31 7.55 1.31
C THR A 71 -3.64 8.18 2.67
N GLN A 72 -4.22 7.38 3.58
CA GLN A 72 -4.58 7.82 4.92
C GLN A 72 -3.77 7.08 5.99
N THR A 73 -4.33 6.09 6.67
CA THR A 73 -3.69 5.40 7.79
C THR A 73 -3.90 3.91 7.67
N ASP A 74 -2.84 3.15 7.90
CA ASP A 74 -2.89 1.70 7.94
C ASP A 74 -3.81 1.20 9.05
N ILE A 75 -4.94 0.61 8.65
CA ILE A 75 -5.97 0.13 9.58
C ILE A 75 -5.47 -1.00 10.50
N ARG A 76 -4.36 -1.67 10.13
CA ARG A 76 -3.73 -2.73 10.92
C ARG A 76 -2.99 -2.17 12.13
N ASP A 77 -2.66 -0.88 12.14
CA ASP A 77 -1.94 -0.29 13.27
C ASP A 77 -2.79 -0.29 14.55
N TYR A 78 -4.06 0.11 14.43
CA TYR A 78 -4.99 0.19 15.54
C TYR A 78 -5.91 -1.04 15.71
N ASN A 79 -5.87 -2.01 14.79
CA ASN A 79 -6.59 -3.28 14.92
C ASN A 79 -5.64 -4.46 15.20
N LYS A 80 -5.63 -4.91 16.46
CA LYS A 80 -4.74 -5.99 16.93
C LYS A 80 -4.93 -7.31 16.20
N ASP A 81 -6.14 -7.62 15.73
CA ASP A 81 -6.43 -8.89 15.07
C ASP A 81 -5.87 -8.95 13.64
N LEU A 82 -5.56 -7.78 13.05
CA LEU A 82 -5.09 -7.65 11.67
C LEU A 82 -3.56 -7.44 11.55
N LYS A 83 -2.84 -7.27 12.67
CA LYS A 83 -1.39 -6.98 12.65
C LYS A 83 -0.52 -8.05 11.98
N GLN A 84 -1.02 -9.27 11.84
CA GLN A 84 -0.29 -10.37 11.19
C GLN A 84 -0.64 -10.55 9.72
N ASP A 85 -1.65 -9.83 9.22
CA ASP A 85 -2.17 -10.03 7.87
C ASP A 85 -1.24 -9.40 6.83
N LEU A 86 -1.06 -10.15 5.75
CA LEU A 86 -0.14 -9.83 4.66
C LEU A 86 -0.90 -9.13 3.55
N LEU A 87 -0.27 -8.17 2.88
CA LEU A 87 -0.76 -7.65 1.61
C LEU A 87 -0.78 -8.79 0.59
N LEU A 88 -1.94 -9.05 0.01
CA LEU A 88 -2.13 -10.01 -1.07
C LEU A 88 -2.06 -9.31 -2.43
N LEU A 89 -2.77 -8.19 -2.57
CA LEU A 89 -2.85 -7.40 -3.80
C LEU A 89 -3.07 -5.93 -3.43
N GLN A 90 -2.31 -5.04 -4.06
CA GLN A 90 -2.56 -3.61 -4.08
C GLN A 90 -2.93 -3.19 -5.50
N ILE A 91 -4.00 -2.42 -5.63
CA ILE A 91 -4.46 -1.82 -6.86
C ILE A 91 -4.44 -0.31 -6.62
N ASP A 92 -3.45 0.35 -7.17
CA ASP A 92 -3.33 1.81 -7.09
C ASP A 92 -4.14 2.51 -8.20
N THR A 93 -4.18 3.83 -8.16
CA THR A 93 -4.79 4.65 -9.22
C THR A 93 -3.91 4.68 -10.48
N ASP A 94 -4.56 4.57 -11.64
CA ASP A 94 -3.98 4.79 -12.96
C ASP A 94 -4.99 5.48 -13.91
N GLU A 95 -4.72 5.51 -15.22
CA GLU A 95 -5.62 6.13 -16.21
C GLU A 95 -7.01 5.49 -16.30
N GLU A 96 -7.14 4.23 -15.92
CA GLU A 96 -8.35 3.39 -16.03
C GLU A 96 -8.86 2.92 -14.65
N ILE A 97 -8.15 3.25 -13.56
CA ILE A 97 -8.45 2.88 -12.19
C ILE A 97 -8.45 4.11 -11.29
N MET A 98 -9.59 4.41 -10.66
CA MET A 98 -9.78 5.56 -9.78
C MET A 98 -10.62 5.20 -8.57
N PHE A 99 -9.98 5.10 -7.40
CA PHE A 99 -10.67 4.93 -6.12
C PHE A 99 -10.88 6.30 -5.45
N GLY A 100 -12.08 6.86 -5.54
CA GLY A 100 -12.35 8.19 -4.97
C GLY A 100 -11.54 9.29 -5.68
N ASP A 101 -10.83 10.12 -4.92
CA ASP A 101 -9.91 11.14 -5.44
C ASP A 101 -8.46 10.64 -5.32
N SER A 102 -8.02 9.84 -6.30
CA SER A 102 -6.66 9.27 -6.37
C SER A 102 -6.28 8.38 -5.18
N GLY A 103 -7.15 7.43 -4.85
CA GLY A 103 -6.97 6.48 -3.76
C GLY A 103 -6.30 5.16 -4.16
N VAL A 104 -6.13 4.29 -3.16
CA VAL A 104 -5.54 2.96 -3.31
C VAL A 104 -6.45 1.90 -2.71
N ALA A 105 -6.51 0.74 -3.37
CA ALA A 105 -7.21 -0.44 -2.91
C ALA A 105 -6.22 -1.53 -2.48
N ASN A 106 -6.48 -2.17 -1.33
CA ASN A 106 -5.65 -3.24 -0.80
C ASN A 106 -6.51 -4.46 -0.46
N PHE A 107 -5.97 -5.64 -0.74
CA PHE A 107 -6.48 -6.92 -0.27
C PHE A 107 -5.48 -7.52 0.69
N PHE A 108 -5.94 -7.94 1.86
CA PHE A 108 -5.11 -8.52 2.90
C PHE A 108 -5.60 -9.92 3.26
N ILE A 109 -4.70 -10.74 3.78
CA ILE A 109 -5.03 -12.11 4.18
C ILE A 109 -4.12 -12.58 5.33
N ASN A 110 -4.68 -13.39 6.22
CA ASN A 110 -3.89 -14.05 7.26
C ASN A 110 -2.87 -15.03 6.66
N PRO A 111 -1.63 -15.13 7.20
CA PRO A 111 -0.62 -16.04 6.68
C PRO A 111 -1.06 -17.52 6.62
N GLU A 112 -1.82 -17.98 7.61
CA GLU A 112 -2.29 -19.38 7.63
C GLU A 112 -3.44 -19.60 6.64
N ASP A 113 -4.29 -18.59 6.42
CA ASP A 113 -5.32 -18.64 5.37
C ASP A 113 -4.70 -18.67 3.97
N LEU A 114 -3.66 -17.85 3.73
CA LEU A 114 -2.91 -17.85 2.46
C LEU A 114 -2.28 -19.21 2.18
N LYS A 115 -1.59 -19.79 3.17
CA LYS A 115 -0.97 -21.12 3.07
C LYS A 115 -1.98 -22.22 2.73
N ASN A 116 -3.19 -22.13 3.28
CA ASN A 116 -4.29 -23.06 3.03
C ASN A 116 -5.20 -22.67 1.87
N LYS A 117 -4.86 -21.62 1.11
CA LYS A 117 -5.62 -21.13 -0.05
C LYS A 117 -7.06 -20.72 0.29
N ARG A 118 -7.30 -20.24 1.51
CA ARG A 118 -8.61 -19.75 1.98
C ARG A 118 -8.83 -18.29 1.58
N PHE A 119 -8.85 -18.02 0.28
CA PHE A 119 -8.95 -16.66 -0.25
C PHE A 119 -10.29 -15.98 0.05
N GLU A 120 -11.33 -16.74 0.41
CA GLU A 120 -12.60 -16.22 0.94
C GLU A 120 -12.45 -15.52 2.28
N LYS A 121 -11.32 -15.68 2.97
CA LYS A 121 -10.95 -14.98 4.21
C LYS A 121 -10.17 -13.69 3.96
N ALA A 122 -9.78 -13.41 2.72
CA ALA A 122 -9.16 -12.13 2.40
C ALA A 122 -10.17 -11.00 2.64
N TRP A 123 -9.67 -9.86 3.10
CA TRP A 123 -10.47 -8.67 3.33
C TRP A 123 -9.95 -7.51 2.48
N PHE A 124 -10.86 -6.58 2.21
CA PHE A 124 -10.65 -5.46 1.30
C PHE A 124 -10.68 -4.14 2.07
N ASN A 125 -9.74 -3.27 1.74
CA ASN A 125 -9.69 -1.88 2.17
C ASN A 125 -9.48 -0.99 0.96
N TRP A 126 -10.01 0.22 1.02
CA TRP A 126 -9.56 1.31 0.15
C TRP A 126 -9.64 2.62 0.91
N ASP A 127 -8.75 3.55 0.59
CA ASP A 127 -8.77 4.93 1.06
C ASP A 127 -8.48 5.88 -0.12
N CYS A 128 -8.73 7.17 0.06
CA CYS A 128 -8.37 8.22 -0.89
C CYS A 128 -7.95 9.50 -0.15
N CYS A 129 -7.37 10.43 -0.92
CA CYS A 129 -6.93 11.73 -0.42
C CYS A 129 -8.10 12.63 0.00
#